data_AF-A0AAN6GDH3-F1
#
_entry.id   AF-A0AAN6GDH3-F1
#
_cell.length_a   1.000
_cell.length_b   1.000
_cell.length_c   1.000
_cell.angle_alpha   90.00
_cell.angle_beta   90.00
_cell.angle_gamma   90.00
#
_symmetry.space_group_name_H-M   'P 1'
#
loop_
_entity.id
_entity.type
_entity.pdbx_description
1 polymer ?
#
loop_
_entity_poly.entity_id
_entity_poly.type
_entity_poly.pdbx_seq_one_letter_code
_entity_poly.pdbx_strand_id
1 'polypeptide(L)' 'MPPSPRVPLTPNQQRIRLMVLSLPLAVATSVVLARRLFYGEEQRKLKPDDKIAVRPA' A
#
# COMPACT_ATOMS: atom_id res chain seq x y z
N MET A 1 28.85 -19.36 4.01
CA MET A 1 27.68 -20.24 3.74
C MET A 1 27.01 -19.75 2.47
N PRO A 2 26.82 -20.59 1.44
CA PRO A 2 26.07 -20.18 0.26
C PRO A 2 24.58 -19.98 0.62
N PRO A 3 23.88 -19.00 0.02
CA PRO A 3 22.46 -18.81 0.28
C PRO A 3 21.66 -20.03 -0.18
N SER A 4 20.77 -20.52 0.69
CA SER A 4 19.89 -21.65 0.38
C SER A 4 19.09 -21.37 -0.91
N PRO A 5 18.94 -22.34 -1.83
CA PRO A 5 18.26 -22.13 -3.09
C PRO A 5 16.80 -21.74 -2.83
N ARG A 6 16.38 -20.59 -3.39
CA ARG A 6 14.98 -20.15 -3.32
C ARG A 6 14.13 -21.15 -4.09
N VAL A 7 13.29 -21.91 -3.38
CA VAL A 7 12.32 -22.81 -4.02
C VAL A 7 11.42 -21.98 -4.94
N PRO A 8 11.34 -22.30 -6.24
CA PRO A 8 10.51 -21.55 -7.17
C PRO A 8 9.03 -21.72 -6.81
N LEU A 9 8.31 -20.61 -6.74
CA LEU A 9 6.88 -20.60 -6.44
C LEU A 9 6.09 -21.16 -7.62
N THR A 10 5.13 -22.03 -7.33
CA THR A 10 4.13 -22.48 -8.31
C THR A 10 3.29 -21.29 -8.80
N PRO A 11 2.70 -21.34 -10.02
CA PRO A 11 1.87 -20.26 -10.54
C PRO A 11 0.74 -19.82 -9.60
N ASN A 12 0.12 -20.77 -8.88
CA ASN A 12 -0.92 -20.47 -7.91
C ASN A 12 -0.37 -19.72 -6.69
N GLN A 13 0.79 -20.12 -6.17
CA GLN A 13 1.43 -19.42 -5.07
C GLN A 13 1.85 -18.00 -5.44
N GLN A 14 2.28 -17.78 -6.69
CA GLN A 14 2.58 -16.43 -7.20
C GLN A 14 1.33 -15.54 -7.23
N ARG A 15 0.19 -16.07 -7.68
CA ARG A 15 -1.10 -15.35 -7.68
C ARG A 15 -1.57 -15.03 -6.27
N ILE A 16 -1.49 -15.98 -5.35
CA ILE A 16 -1.82 -15.76 -3.93
C ILE A 16 -0.92 -14.69 -3.35
N ARG A 17 0.39 -14.76 -3.60
CA ARG A 17 1.33 -13.72 -3.15
C ARG A 17 0.96 -12.34 -3.70
N LEU A 18 0.57 -12.25 -4.97
CA LEU A 18 0.12 -10.99 -5.57
C LEU A 18 -1.12 -10.46 -4.83
N MET A 19 -2.14 -11.30 -4.61
CA MET A 19 -3.37 -10.92 -3.91
C MET A 19 -3.09 -10.47 -2.48
N VAL A 20 -2.26 -11.21 -1.74
CA VAL A 20 -1.88 -10.86 -0.36
C VAL A 20 -1.16 -9.52 -0.29
N LEU A 21 -0.37 -9.17 -1.31
CA LEU A 21 0.36 -7.90 -1.36
C LEU A 21 -0.53 -6.74 -1.83
N SER A 22 -1.41 -6.97 -2.81
CA SER A 22 -2.21 -5.89 -3.42
C SER A 22 -3.51 -5.60 -2.66
N LEU A 23 -4.15 -6.61 -2.06
CA LEU A 23 -5.45 -6.46 -1.41
C LEU A 23 -5.42 -5.45 -0.24
N PRO A 24 -4.44 -5.45 0.68
CA PRO A 24 -4.41 -4.46 1.76
C PRO A 24 -4.29 -3.02 1.24
N LEU A 25 -3.49 -2.82 0.19
CA LEU A 25 -3.32 -1.52 -0.44
C LEU A 25 -4.62 -1.06 -1.12
N ALA A 26 -5.27 -1.97 -1.85
CA ALA A 26 -6.55 -1.70 -2.49
C ALA A 26 -7.61 -1.32 -1.44
N VAL A 27 -7.73 -2.08 -0.35
CA VAL A 27 -8.68 -1.80 0.73
C VAL A 27 -8.39 -0.44 1.38
N ALA A 28 -7.14 -0.16 1.73
CA ALA A 28 -6.77 1.11 2.35
C ALA A 28 -7.10 2.31 1.45
N THR A 29 -6.77 2.23 0.17
CA THR A 29 -7.06 3.29 -0.81
C THR A 29 -8.57 3.46 -1.04
N SER A 30 -9.32 2.37 -1.16
CA SER A 30 -10.78 2.41 -1.29
C SER A 30 -11.45 3.06 -0.08
N VAL A 31 -11.03 2.72 1.15
CA VAL A 31 -11.59 3.31 2.37
C VAL A 31 -11.30 4.81 2.44
N VAL A 32 -10.07 5.23 2.16
CA VAL A 32 -9.70 6.66 2.15
C VAL A 32 -10.50 7.43 1.11
N LEU A 33 -10.64 6.88 -0.10
CA LEU A 33 -11.44 7.50 -1.16
C LEU A 33 -12.92 7.55 -0.77
N ALA A 34 -13.46 6.49 -0.17
CA ALA A 34 -14.85 6.48 0.26
C ALA A 34 -15.13 7.57 1.30
N ARG A 35 -14.26 7.72 2.30
CA ARG A 35 -14.33 8.79 3.31
C ARG A 35 -14.31 10.18 2.70
N ARG A 36 -13.44 10.40 1.71
CA ARG A 36 -13.31 11.68 1.02
C ARG A 36 -14.50 12.00 0.10
N LEU A 37 -14.97 11.03 -0.67
CA LEU A 37 -15.96 11.25 -1.74
C LEU A 37 -17.39 11.20 -1.24
N PHE A 38 -17.71 10.32 -0.28
CA PHE A 38 -19.08 10.06 0.14
C PHE A 38 -19.38 10.54 1.56
N TYR A 39 -18.42 10.43 2.48
CA TYR A 39 -18.64 10.82 3.88
C TYR A 39 -18.27 12.28 4.17
N GLY A 40 -17.72 13.01 3.19
CA GLY A 40 -17.38 14.42 3.33
C GLY A 40 -16.29 14.69 4.39
N GLU A 41 -15.50 13.67 4.76
CA GLU A 41 -14.40 13.87 5.71
C GLU A 41 -13.39 14.86 5.11
N GLU A 42 -13.03 15.90 5.88
CA GLU A 42 -12.14 16.94 5.39
C GLU A 42 -10.77 16.35 4.98
N GLN A 43 -10.33 16.76 3.79
CA GLN A 43 -8.92 16.75 3.38
C GLN A 43 -8.02 17.22 4.53
N ARG A 44 -7.00 16.47 5.00
CA ARG A 44 -5.98 17.10 5.87
C ARG A 44 -5.45 18.33 5.11
N LYS A 45 -5.79 19.52 5.60
CA LYS A 45 -5.29 20.79 5.06
C LYS A 45 -3.81 20.84 5.42
N LEU A 46 -2.96 20.61 4.42
CA LEU A 46 -1.53 20.80 4.58
C LEU A 46 -1.30 22.26 4.92
N LYS A 47 -0.68 22.53 6.07
CA LYS A 47 -0.16 23.88 6.34
C LYS A 47 0.89 24.21 5.27
N PRO A 48 1.06 25.48 4.88
CA PRO A 48 2.06 25.85 3.87
C PRO A 48 3.47 25.30 4.15
N ASP A 49 3.81 25.10 5.42
CA ASP A 49 5.10 24.57 5.89
C ASP A 49 5.10 23.06 6.21
N ASP A 50 3.96 22.36 6.10
CA ASP A 50 3.90 20.89 6.28
C ASP A 50 4.57 20.24 5.05
N LYS A 51 5.89 20.06 5.13
CA LYS A 51 6.68 19.36 4.13
C LYS A 51 6.11 17.96 3.91
N ILE A 52 5.71 17.67 2.67
CA ILE A 52 5.40 16.31 2.21
C ILE A 52 6.65 15.47 2.52
N ALA A 53 6.50 14.53 3.46
CA ALA A 53 7.52 13.62 4.00
C ALA A 53 8.94 13.83 3.45
N VAL A 54 9.82 14.40 4.29
CA VAL A 54 11.26 14.47 4.03
C VAL A 54 11.73 13.09 3.54
N ARG A 55 12.20 13.05 2.30
CA ARG A 55 12.81 11.89 1.66
C ARG A 55 13.87 11.33 2.63
N PRO A 56 13.81 10.05 3.04
CA PRO A 56 14.83 9.50 3.92
C PRO A 56 16.18 9.55 3.19
N ALA A 57 17.21 9.94 3.95
CA ALA A 57 18.59 10.15 3.50
C ALA A 57 19.22 8.88 2.90
#